data_AF-A0A7S2UQM8-F1
#
_entry.id   AF-A0A7S2UQM8-F1
#
_cell.length_a   1.000
_cell.length_b   1.000
_cell.length_c   1.000
_cell.angle_alpha   90.00
_cell.angle_beta   90.00
_cell.angle_gamma   90.00
#
_symmetry.space_group_name_H-M   'P 1'
#
loop_
_entity.id
_entity.type
_entity.pdbx_description
1 polymer ?
#
loop_
_entity_poly.entity_id
_entity_poly.type
_entity_poly.pdbx_seq_one_letter_code
_entity_poly.pdbx_strand_id
1 'polypeptide(L)'
;LLPYHAEVLGAIMRCLSDAEAEIRQVADRTNGDLLTLVQETGGMFELSPLLDTLTGELLGKDDVPTKMAALRWINMLLEKRKGDMNQFIPDLLPLLLRTLSDSSDAVVLLNVQVLSRISLSHTEKEQPPTRTDEQQDATTTVTDGNDAGGGAEENQFQMVLNAILGLFAADRKLLEMRGSLVIRKLCVLLNAQSVYIRMADALSSYESSVSTNNVNNNSNMEPSLKDGGFTLEFVATMVQTLNLILLTAPELHALR
;
A
#
# COMPACT_ATOMS: atom_id res chain seq x y z
N LEU A 1 -24.44 -15.80 11.91
CA LEU A 1 -23.96 -14.83 10.89
C LEU A 1 -22.60 -15.19 10.28
N LEU A 2 -21.69 -15.85 11.02
CA LEU A 2 -20.31 -16.15 10.59
C LEU A 2 -20.09 -16.72 9.17
N PRO A 3 -20.87 -17.70 8.69
CA PRO A 3 -20.67 -18.24 7.34
C PRO A 3 -21.22 -17.36 6.21
N TYR A 4 -22.05 -16.35 6.50
CA TYR A 4 -22.78 -15.57 5.49
C TYR A 4 -22.23 -14.14 5.29
N HIS A 5 -21.05 -13.84 5.83
CA HIS A 5 -20.50 -12.48 5.82
C HIS A 5 -20.33 -11.89 4.42
N ALA A 6 -19.84 -12.71 3.47
CA ALA A 6 -19.62 -12.25 2.11
C ALA A 6 -20.94 -11.98 1.37
N GLU A 7 -21.95 -12.82 1.55
CA GLU A 7 -23.27 -12.60 0.94
C GLU A 7 -23.94 -11.33 1.49
N VAL A 8 -23.89 -11.15 2.82
CA VAL A 8 -24.44 -9.96 3.48
C VAL A 8 -23.68 -8.71 3.05
N LEU A 9 -22.34 -8.77 3.02
CA LEU A 9 -21.50 -7.68 2.53
C LEU A 9 -21.84 -7.31 1.09
N GLY A 10 -21.93 -8.30 0.18
CA GLY A 10 -22.29 -8.05 -1.21
C GLY A 10 -23.69 -7.45 -1.37
N ALA A 11 -24.66 -7.85 -0.54
CA ALA A 11 -25.99 -7.23 -0.53
C ALA A 11 -25.92 -5.76 -0.09
N ILE A 12 -25.16 -5.47 0.96
CA ILE A 12 -24.94 -4.10 1.45
C ILE A 12 -24.23 -3.23 0.40
N MET A 13 -23.20 -3.75 -0.26
CA MET A 13 -22.45 -3.01 -1.29
C MET A 13 -23.35 -2.58 -2.45
N ARG A 14 -24.25 -3.45 -2.92
CA ARG A 14 -25.25 -3.08 -3.94
C ARG A 14 -26.13 -1.91 -3.48
N CYS A 15 -26.58 -1.96 -2.22
CA CYS A 15 -27.42 -0.91 -1.63
C CYS A 15 -26.69 0.42 -1.40
N LEU A 16 -25.34 0.44 -1.28
CA LEU A 16 -24.57 1.68 -1.18
C LEU A 16 -24.62 2.52 -2.46
N SER A 17 -24.76 1.85 -3.60
CA SER A 17 -24.88 2.48 -4.92
C SER A 17 -26.33 2.66 -5.39
N ASP A 18 -27.31 2.43 -4.51
CA ASP A 18 -28.74 2.48 -4.84
C ASP A 18 -29.17 3.91 -5.24
N ALA A 19 -30.22 4.01 -6.06
CA ALA A 19 -30.77 5.30 -6.48
C ALA A 19 -31.46 6.04 -5.31
N GLU A 20 -32.06 5.30 -4.38
CA GLU A 20 -32.82 5.85 -3.27
C GLU A 20 -31.92 6.26 -2.10
N ALA A 21 -32.07 7.50 -1.62
CA ALA A 21 -31.17 8.05 -0.60
C ALA A 21 -31.34 7.37 0.76
N GLU A 22 -32.56 6.98 1.11
CA GLU A 22 -32.86 6.27 2.35
C GLU A 22 -32.21 4.88 2.37
N ILE A 23 -32.23 4.17 1.24
CA ILE A 23 -31.58 2.86 1.09
C ILE A 23 -30.07 3.00 1.28
N ARG A 24 -29.44 3.98 0.63
CA ARG A 24 -28.01 4.25 0.82
C ARG A 24 -27.67 4.58 2.27
N GLN A 25 -28.49 5.38 2.95
CA GLN A 25 -28.23 5.77 4.34
C GLN A 25 -28.35 4.59 5.32
N VAL A 26 -29.31 3.69 5.10
CA VAL A 26 -29.43 2.46 5.90
C VAL A 26 -28.25 1.53 5.58
N ALA A 27 -27.91 1.37 4.30
CA ALA A 27 -26.78 0.55 3.86
C ALA A 27 -25.44 1.03 4.44
N ASP A 28 -25.18 2.34 4.47
CA ASP A 28 -23.96 2.91 5.05
C ASP A 28 -23.84 2.62 6.55
N ARG A 29 -24.95 2.78 7.30
CA ARG A 29 -25.01 2.41 8.72
C ARG A 29 -24.78 0.92 8.93
N THR A 30 -25.52 0.07 8.21
CA THR A 30 -25.37 -1.39 8.31
C THR A 30 -23.97 -1.86 7.89
N ASN A 31 -23.35 -1.22 6.90
CA ASN A 31 -21.97 -1.49 6.50
C ASN A 31 -21.00 -1.20 7.65
N GLY A 32 -21.16 -0.05 8.32
CA GLY A 32 -20.35 0.33 9.48
C GLY A 32 -20.53 -0.63 10.67
N ASP A 33 -21.77 -1.02 10.97
CA ASP A 33 -22.08 -1.99 12.03
C ASP A 33 -21.46 -3.36 11.74
N LEU A 34 -21.57 -3.85 10.50
CA LEU A 34 -20.99 -5.12 10.09
C LEU A 34 -19.46 -5.08 10.13
N LEU A 35 -18.84 -3.97 9.68
CA LEU A 35 -17.39 -3.78 9.73
C LEU A 35 -16.89 -3.83 11.18
N THR A 36 -17.57 -3.13 12.09
CA THR A 36 -17.24 -3.14 13.53
C THR A 36 -17.40 -4.53 14.12
N LEU A 37 -18.50 -5.23 13.81
CA LEU A 37 -18.76 -6.59 14.27
C LEU A 37 -17.66 -7.57 13.82
N VAL A 38 -17.23 -7.50 12.56
CA VAL A 38 -16.14 -8.36 12.04
C VAL A 38 -14.78 -7.92 12.62
N GLN A 39 -14.58 -6.63 12.88
CA GLN A 39 -13.37 -6.15 13.53
C GLN A 39 -13.23 -6.70 14.96
N GLU A 40 -14.32 -6.70 15.72
CA GLU A 40 -14.34 -7.10 17.13
C GLU A 40 -14.48 -8.62 17.33
N THR A 41 -15.00 -9.35 16.35
CA THR A 41 -15.21 -10.79 16.51
C THR A 41 -13.89 -11.55 16.66
N GLY A 42 -13.84 -12.47 17.63
CA GLY A 42 -12.80 -13.50 17.72
C GLY A 42 -13.12 -14.75 16.88
N GLY A 43 -14.29 -14.79 16.23
CA GLY A 43 -14.70 -15.91 15.40
C GLY A 43 -13.87 -16.03 14.12
N MET A 44 -13.65 -17.27 13.67
CA MET A 44 -13.02 -17.55 12.38
C MET A 44 -13.99 -17.22 11.23
N PHE A 45 -13.48 -16.61 10.17
CA PHE A 45 -14.21 -16.35 8.92
C PHE A 45 -13.27 -16.49 7.73
N GLU A 46 -13.83 -16.80 6.57
CA GLU A 46 -13.06 -16.95 5.33
C GLU A 46 -12.75 -15.59 4.71
N LEU A 47 -11.47 -15.34 4.39
CA LEU A 47 -11.04 -14.10 3.77
C LEU A 47 -11.34 -14.07 2.26
N SER A 48 -11.20 -15.20 1.57
CA SER A 48 -11.32 -15.23 0.10
C SER A 48 -12.67 -14.69 -0.38
N PRO A 49 -13.84 -15.15 0.12
CA PRO A 49 -15.13 -14.66 -0.38
C PRO A 49 -15.38 -13.18 -0.08
N LEU A 50 -14.84 -12.68 1.03
CA LEU A 50 -14.87 -11.26 1.37
C LEU A 50 -14.03 -10.46 0.38
N LEU A 51 -12.80 -10.88 0.14
CA LEU A 51 -11.90 -10.21 -0.79
C LEU A 51 -12.41 -10.26 -2.23
N ASP A 52 -13.01 -11.37 -2.67
CA ASP A 52 -13.64 -11.46 -3.98
C ASP A 52 -14.74 -10.40 -4.15
N THR A 53 -15.56 -10.22 -3.12
CA THR A 53 -16.60 -9.16 -3.11
C THR A 53 -15.95 -7.78 -3.16
N LEU A 54 -14.99 -7.50 -2.27
CA LEU A 54 -14.37 -6.19 -2.12
C LEU A 54 -13.55 -5.77 -3.36
N THR A 55 -12.80 -6.70 -3.94
CA THR A 55 -12.04 -6.47 -5.17
C THR A 55 -12.96 -6.28 -6.37
N GLY A 56 -14.08 -7.02 -6.41
CA GLY A 56 -15.16 -6.82 -7.38
C GLY A 56 -15.71 -5.40 -7.35
N GLU A 57 -15.93 -4.81 -6.17
CA GLU A 57 -16.39 -3.43 -6.04
C GLU A 57 -15.36 -2.39 -6.51
N LEU A 58 -14.05 -2.63 -6.30
CA LEU A 58 -13.00 -1.75 -6.83
C LEU A 58 -12.88 -1.84 -8.35
N LEU A 59 -13.16 -3.02 -8.93
CA LEU A 59 -13.16 -3.28 -10.37
C LEU A 59 -14.44 -2.80 -11.07
N GLY A 60 -15.54 -2.73 -10.32
CA GLY A 60 -16.89 -2.49 -10.83
C GLY A 60 -17.19 -1.05 -11.20
N LYS A 61 -18.46 -0.67 -11.00
CA LYS A 61 -18.97 0.66 -11.37
C LYS A 61 -18.17 1.76 -10.63
N ASP A 62 -17.98 2.89 -11.29
CA ASP A 62 -17.40 4.08 -10.67
C ASP A 62 -18.39 4.70 -9.69
N ASP A 63 -18.44 4.14 -8.47
CA ASP A 63 -19.24 4.62 -7.35
C ASP A 63 -18.33 4.86 -6.14
N VAL A 64 -18.16 6.14 -5.79
CA VAL A 64 -17.25 6.56 -4.73
C VAL A 64 -17.62 5.94 -3.38
N PRO A 65 -18.90 5.96 -2.90
CA PRO A 65 -19.27 5.31 -1.64
C PRO A 65 -18.88 3.84 -1.56
N THR A 66 -19.15 3.08 -2.63
CA THR A 66 -18.89 1.63 -2.66
C THR A 66 -17.39 1.33 -2.66
N LYS A 67 -16.59 2.05 -3.45
CA LYS A 67 -15.12 1.96 -3.42
C LYS A 67 -14.54 2.33 -2.06
N MET A 68 -15.05 3.41 -1.46
CA MET A 68 -14.63 3.84 -0.12
C MET A 68 -14.95 2.77 0.93
N ALA A 69 -16.13 2.16 0.87
CA ALA A 69 -16.49 1.04 1.74
C ALA A 69 -15.53 -0.14 1.54
N ALA A 70 -15.27 -0.52 0.28
CA ALA A 70 -14.38 -1.64 -0.03
C ALA A 70 -12.96 -1.42 0.51
N LEU A 71 -12.39 -0.23 0.32
CA LEU A 71 -11.07 0.11 0.85
C LEU A 71 -11.04 0.13 2.38
N ARG A 72 -12.09 0.60 3.07
CA ARG A 72 -12.17 0.56 4.54
C ARG A 72 -12.15 -0.88 5.06
N TRP A 73 -12.88 -1.77 4.39
CA TRP A 73 -12.87 -3.20 4.71
C TRP A 73 -11.49 -3.80 4.51
N ILE A 74 -10.84 -3.59 3.37
CA ILE A 74 -9.48 -4.09 3.10
C ILE A 74 -8.50 -3.56 4.15
N ASN A 75 -8.58 -2.27 4.49
CA ASN A 75 -7.74 -1.65 5.52
C ASN A 75 -7.94 -2.31 6.90
N MET A 76 -9.19 -2.57 7.29
CA MET A 76 -9.53 -3.24 8.56
C MET A 76 -9.03 -4.69 8.56
N LEU A 77 -9.17 -5.42 7.45
CA LEU A 77 -8.70 -6.81 7.34
C LEU A 77 -7.17 -6.90 7.41
N LEU A 78 -6.45 -5.97 6.77
CA LEU A 78 -4.99 -5.84 6.89
C LEU A 78 -4.54 -5.50 8.31
N GLU A 79 -5.37 -4.81 9.10
CA GLU A 79 -5.08 -4.53 10.51
C GLU A 79 -5.37 -5.73 11.41
N LYS A 80 -6.47 -6.45 11.13
CA LYS A 80 -6.95 -7.55 11.97
C LYS A 80 -6.20 -8.87 11.72
N ARG A 81 -5.90 -9.18 10.46
CA ARG A 81 -5.36 -10.48 10.01
C ARG A 81 -4.25 -10.29 8.97
N LYS A 82 -3.27 -9.40 9.23
CA LYS A 82 -2.17 -9.09 8.29
C LYS A 82 -1.47 -10.36 7.78
N GLY A 83 -1.17 -11.30 8.68
CA GLY A 83 -0.49 -12.56 8.34
C GLY A 83 -1.23 -13.33 7.25
N ASP A 84 -2.54 -13.52 7.41
CA ASP A 84 -3.38 -14.21 6.43
C ASP A 84 -3.62 -13.36 5.17
N MET A 85 -3.68 -12.04 5.31
CA MET A 85 -3.82 -11.12 4.19
C MET A 85 -2.60 -11.12 3.26
N ASN A 86 -1.40 -11.46 3.76
CA ASN A 86 -0.18 -11.47 2.97
C ASN A 86 -0.27 -12.37 1.72
N GLN A 87 -0.99 -13.49 1.80
CA GLN A 87 -1.15 -14.40 0.66
C GLN A 87 -1.97 -13.79 -0.49
N PHE A 88 -2.79 -12.77 -0.20
CA PHE A 88 -3.63 -12.08 -1.18
C PHE A 88 -2.97 -10.81 -1.74
N ILE A 89 -1.85 -10.36 -1.16
CA ILE A 89 -1.14 -9.15 -1.62
C ILE A 89 -0.72 -9.23 -3.10
N PRO A 90 -0.22 -10.35 -3.64
CA PRO A 90 0.16 -10.43 -5.05
C PRO A 90 -0.96 -10.06 -6.03
N ASP A 91 -2.20 -10.45 -5.70
CA ASP A 91 -3.38 -10.14 -6.53
C ASP A 91 -4.01 -8.79 -6.19
N LEU A 92 -3.93 -8.38 -4.91
CA LEU A 92 -4.50 -7.12 -4.43
C LEU A 92 -3.68 -5.90 -4.85
N LEU A 93 -2.35 -5.99 -4.85
CA LEU A 93 -1.46 -4.86 -5.10
C LEU A 93 -1.67 -4.24 -6.50
N PRO A 94 -1.75 -5.00 -7.61
CA PRO A 94 -2.04 -4.43 -8.92
C PRO A 94 -3.37 -3.66 -8.97
N LEU A 95 -4.38 -4.17 -8.27
CA LEU A 95 -5.69 -3.53 -8.17
C LEU A 95 -5.62 -2.20 -7.40
N LEU A 96 -4.92 -2.19 -6.26
CA LEU A 96 -4.70 -0.97 -5.48
C LEU A 96 -3.88 0.06 -6.28
N LEU A 97 -2.86 -0.35 -7.02
CA LEU A 97 -2.10 0.57 -7.88
C LEU A 97 -2.99 1.23 -8.93
N ARG A 98 -3.84 0.46 -9.61
CA ARG A 98 -4.84 1.00 -10.55
C ARG A 98 -5.81 1.98 -9.87
N THR A 99 -6.18 1.73 -8.61
CA THR A 99 -7.06 2.62 -7.83
C THR A 99 -6.40 3.97 -7.48
N LEU A 100 -5.08 4.13 -7.63
CA LEU A 100 -4.43 5.45 -7.52
C LEU A 100 -4.81 6.39 -8.68
N SER A 101 -5.31 5.85 -9.78
CA SER A 101 -5.83 6.62 -10.93
C SER A 101 -7.27 7.13 -10.73
N ASP A 102 -7.91 6.82 -9.60
CA ASP A 102 -9.32 7.15 -9.36
C ASP A 102 -9.56 8.67 -9.40
N SER A 103 -10.76 9.09 -9.82
CA SER A 103 -11.14 10.50 -9.97
C SER A 103 -11.41 11.18 -8.62
N SER A 104 -11.71 10.40 -7.58
CA SER A 104 -12.00 10.91 -6.23
C SER A 104 -10.75 10.93 -5.35
N ASP A 105 -10.39 12.12 -4.85
CA ASP A 105 -9.29 12.29 -3.88
C ASP A 105 -9.49 11.44 -2.64
N ALA A 106 -10.74 11.28 -2.17
CA ALA A 106 -11.05 10.46 -1.00
C ALA A 106 -10.69 8.99 -1.22
N VAL A 107 -10.97 8.46 -2.42
CA VAL A 107 -10.62 7.08 -2.80
C VAL A 107 -9.11 6.93 -2.87
N VAL A 108 -8.42 7.85 -3.55
CA VAL A 108 -6.96 7.82 -3.67
C VAL A 108 -6.29 7.89 -2.29
N LEU A 109 -6.71 8.82 -1.42
CA LEU A 109 -6.12 9.00 -0.10
C LEU A 109 -6.30 7.78 0.81
N LEU A 110 -7.48 7.16 0.79
CA LEU A 110 -7.74 5.95 1.55
C LEU A 110 -6.99 4.75 0.97
N ASN A 111 -6.89 4.67 -0.36
CA ASN A 111 -6.10 3.63 -1.03
C ASN A 111 -4.60 3.73 -0.72
N VAL A 112 -4.05 4.95 -0.62
CA VAL A 112 -2.68 5.16 -0.13
C VAL A 112 -2.53 4.68 1.31
N GLN A 113 -3.55 4.85 2.16
CA GLN A 113 -3.54 4.28 3.51
C GLN A 113 -3.49 2.75 3.51
N VAL A 114 -4.23 2.09 2.62
CA VAL A 114 -4.16 0.64 2.43
C VAL A 114 -2.75 0.22 1.99
N LEU A 115 -2.17 0.88 0.99
CA LEU A 115 -0.82 0.62 0.49
C LEU A 115 0.25 0.82 1.58
N SER A 116 0.15 1.91 2.36
CA SER A 116 1.04 2.14 3.50
C SER A 116 0.93 1.05 4.56
N ARG A 117 -0.26 0.51 4.83
CA ARG A 117 -0.43 -0.59 5.77
C ARG A 117 0.14 -1.90 5.25
N ILE A 118 0.10 -2.13 3.94
CA ILE A 118 0.83 -3.24 3.32
C ILE A 118 2.33 -3.08 3.58
N SER A 119 2.87 -1.86 3.43
CA SER A 119 4.28 -1.55 3.69
C SER A 119 4.73 -1.68 5.14
N LEU A 120 3.83 -1.62 6.13
CA LEU A 120 4.14 -1.66 7.55
C LEU A 120 3.85 -3.04 8.14
N SER A 121 4.86 -3.76 8.60
CA SER A 121 4.62 -4.94 9.45
C SER A 121 4.32 -4.51 10.88
N HIS A 122 3.56 -5.33 11.61
CA HIS A 122 3.29 -5.08 13.02
C HIS A 122 4.62 -4.97 13.76
N THR A 123 4.93 -3.77 14.27
CA THR A 123 5.67 -3.72 15.52
C THR A 123 4.77 -4.44 16.52
N GLU A 124 5.17 -5.65 16.92
CA GLU A 124 4.69 -6.17 18.19
C GLU A 124 4.88 -5.03 19.19
N LYS A 125 3.77 -4.60 19.80
CA LYS A 125 3.82 -3.64 20.89
C LYS A 125 4.90 -4.15 21.84
N GLU A 126 5.98 -3.41 22.01
CA GLU A 126 6.95 -3.65 23.07
C GLU A 126 6.14 -3.76 24.38
N GLN A 127 5.92 -4.98 24.84
CA GLN A 127 5.56 -5.17 26.23
C GLN A 127 6.78 -4.75 27.03
N PRO A 128 6.65 -3.80 27.98
CA PRO A 128 7.77 -3.49 28.85
C PRO A 128 8.19 -4.78 29.56
N PRO A 129 9.49 -5.08 29.67
CA PRO A 129 9.96 -6.27 30.33
C PRO A 129 9.41 -6.26 31.76
N THR A 130 8.60 -7.26 32.07
CA THR A 130 8.13 -7.48 33.44
C THR A 130 9.37 -7.86 34.24
N ARG A 131 9.90 -6.90 34.99
CA ARG A 131 10.98 -7.12 35.94
C ARG A 131 10.51 -8.17 36.93
N THR A 132 11.15 -9.33 36.90
CA THR A 132 11.14 -10.27 38.01
C THR A 132 12.58 -10.34 38.46
N ASP A 133 12.85 -9.88 39.68
CA ASP A 133 14.17 -9.73 40.25
C ASP A 133 14.85 -11.11 40.45
N GLU A 134 16.11 -11.16 40.00
CA GLU A 134 17.29 -11.81 40.59
C GLU A 134 17.18 -13.24 41.19
N GLN A 135 17.81 -14.23 40.52
CA GLN A 135 19.04 -14.87 41.04
C GLN A 135 19.81 -15.68 39.96
N GLN A 136 21.13 -15.48 39.98
CA GLN A 136 22.29 -16.03 39.25
C GLN A 136 22.25 -17.49 38.73
N ASP A 137 22.81 -17.75 37.53
CA ASP A 137 24.18 -18.31 37.38
C ASP A 137 24.69 -18.25 35.91
N ALA A 138 26.01 -18.20 35.73
CA ALA A 138 26.72 -17.93 34.48
C ALA A 138 26.89 -19.15 33.56
N THR A 139 26.82 -18.97 32.22
CA THR A 139 27.71 -19.61 31.22
C THR A 139 27.51 -18.97 29.82
N THR A 140 28.65 -18.72 29.19
CA THR A 140 28.93 -18.17 27.86
C THR A 140 28.24 -18.87 26.68
N THR A 141 27.59 -18.10 25.79
CA THR A 141 27.61 -18.36 24.33
C THR A 141 27.52 -17.05 23.57
N VAL A 142 28.58 -16.76 22.80
CA VAL A 142 28.54 -15.83 21.66
C VAL A 142 27.68 -16.51 20.60
N THR A 143 26.52 -15.94 20.28
CA THR A 143 25.73 -16.34 19.10
C THR A 143 25.38 -15.09 18.33
N ASP A 144 25.89 -15.05 17.10
CA ASP A 144 25.62 -14.07 16.07
C ASP A 144 24.12 -13.73 15.98
N GLY A 145 23.84 -12.44 15.95
CA GLY A 145 22.51 -11.89 15.77
C GLY A 145 21.96 -12.24 14.40
N ASN A 146 21.06 -13.21 14.36
CA ASN A 146 20.20 -13.46 13.21
C ASN A 146 18.88 -12.71 13.43
N ASP A 147 18.92 -11.39 13.20
CA ASP A 147 17.71 -10.56 13.09
C ASP A 147 17.02 -10.87 11.75
N ALA A 148 16.19 -11.92 11.76
CA ALA A 148 15.38 -12.32 10.61
C ALA A 148 14.05 -11.54 10.52
N GLY A 149 13.81 -10.57 11.41
CA GLY A 149 12.57 -9.80 11.47
C GLY A 149 12.53 -8.65 10.46
N GLY A 150 13.63 -7.89 10.33
CA GLY A 150 13.65 -6.67 9.50
C GLY A 150 13.67 -6.88 7.98
N GLY A 151 14.07 -8.06 7.50
CA GLY A 151 14.22 -8.31 6.06
C GLY A 151 12.89 -8.35 5.29
N ALA A 152 11.86 -8.96 5.86
CA ALA A 152 10.55 -9.04 5.21
C ALA A 152 9.83 -7.68 5.17
N GLU A 153 10.02 -6.85 6.19
CA GLU A 153 9.42 -5.51 6.29
C GLU A 153 10.01 -4.57 5.25
N GLU A 154 11.34 -4.53 5.18
CA GLU A 154 12.07 -3.74 4.19
C GLU A 154 11.71 -4.19 2.77
N ASN A 155 11.49 -5.49 2.55
CA ASN A 155 11.02 -6.02 1.27
C ASN A 155 9.60 -5.56 0.91
N GLN A 156 8.65 -5.54 1.85
CA GLN A 156 7.28 -5.08 1.57
C GLN A 156 7.22 -3.56 1.34
N PHE A 157 7.97 -2.79 2.14
CA PHE A 157 8.11 -1.35 1.95
C PHE A 157 8.72 -1.03 0.57
N GLN A 158 9.82 -1.69 0.22
CA GLN A 158 10.46 -1.54 -1.08
C GLN A 158 9.54 -1.94 -2.24
N MET A 159 8.84 -3.07 -2.12
CA MET A 159 7.92 -3.57 -3.13
C MET A 159 6.84 -2.53 -3.44
N VAL A 160 6.20 -1.94 -2.42
CA VAL A 160 5.13 -0.95 -2.63
C VAL A 160 5.69 0.32 -3.26
N LEU A 161 6.80 0.87 -2.76
CA LEU A 161 7.38 2.09 -3.33
C LEU A 161 7.86 1.90 -4.78
N ASN A 162 8.51 0.77 -5.08
CA ASN A 162 8.93 0.44 -6.44
C ASN A 162 7.73 0.27 -7.37
N ALA A 163 6.63 -0.33 -6.90
CA ALA A 163 5.43 -0.49 -7.70
C ALA A 163 4.74 0.85 -7.99
N ILE A 164 4.73 1.79 -7.03
CA ILE A 164 4.22 3.16 -7.23
C ILE A 164 5.11 3.93 -8.23
N LEU A 165 6.44 3.84 -8.10
CA LEU A 165 7.36 4.44 -9.06
C LEU A 165 7.20 3.82 -10.46
N GLY A 166 7.01 2.51 -10.53
CA GLY A 166 6.66 1.76 -11.75
C GLY A 166 5.39 2.30 -12.42
N LEU A 167 4.35 2.52 -11.63
CA LEU A 167 3.10 3.10 -12.11
C LEU A 167 3.30 4.52 -12.65
N PHE A 168 4.01 5.38 -11.93
CA PHE A 168 4.28 6.75 -12.38
C PHE A 168 5.16 6.80 -13.64
N ALA A 169 6.09 5.85 -13.78
CA ALA A 169 6.92 5.73 -14.98
C ALA A 169 6.09 5.27 -16.19
N ALA A 170 5.15 4.35 -15.97
CA ALA A 170 4.25 3.86 -17.02
C ALA A 170 3.17 4.89 -17.40
N ASP A 171 2.70 5.72 -16.45
CA ASP A 171 1.67 6.73 -16.67
C ASP A 171 2.09 8.09 -16.10
N ARG A 172 2.71 8.90 -16.98
CA ARG A 172 3.13 10.27 -16.66
C ARG A 172 1.97 11.18 -16.30
N LYS A 173 0.79 11.01 -16.91
CA LYS A 173 -0.38 11.85 -16.60
C LYS A 173 -0.83 11.62 -15.17
N LEU A 174 -0.75 10.37 -14.72
CA LEU A 174 -1.04 10.03 -13.33
C LEU A 174 -0.04 10.67 -12.36
N LEU A 175 1.26 10.70 -12.68
CA LEU A 175 2.25 11.43 -11.88
C LEU A 175 1.90 12.92 -11.79
N GLU A 176 1.57 13.56 -12.91
CA GLU A 176 1.22 14.99 -12.97
C GLU A 176 -0.06 15.31 -12.16
N MET A 177 -1.08 14.45 -12.28
CA MET A 177 -2.39 14.65 -11.65
C MET A 177 -2.43 14.25 -10.16
N ARG A 178 -1.76 13.15 -9.81
CA ARG A 178 -1.91 12.46 -8.51
C ARG A 178 -0.61 12.34 -7.74
N GLY A 179 0.54 12.52 -8.37
CA GLY A 179 1.86 12.31 -7.75
C GLY A 179 2.04 13.09 -6.46
N SER A 180 1.73 14.39 -6.46
CA SER A 180 1.82 15.23 -5.26
C SER A 180 0.94 14.71 -4.12
N LEU A 181 -0.32 14.39 -4.41
CA LEU A 181 -1.27 13.87 -3.40
C LEU A 181 -0.78 12.54 -2.81
N VAL A 182 -0.35 11.60 -3.66
CA VAL A 182 0.10 10.27 -3.26
C VAL A 182 1.38 10.34 -2.43
N ILE A 183 2.41 11.05 -2.91
CA ILE A 183 3.70 11.15 -2.21
C ILE A 183 3.56 11.85 -0.87
N ARG A 184 2.82 12.96 -0.81
CA ARG A 184 2.55 13.68 0.44
C ARG A 184 1.82 12.79 1.44
N LYS A 185 0.80 12.07 0.99
CA LYS A 185 0.05 11.16 1.85
C LYS A 185 0.92 10.00 2.36
N LEU A 186 1.81 9.44 1.52
CA LEU A 186 2.81 8.45 1.94
C LEU A 186 3.72 9.01 3.03
N CYS A 187 4.23 10.24 2.87
CA CYS A 187 5.10 10.89 3.85
C CYS A 187 4.42 11.19 5.20
N VAL A 188 3.10 11.35 5.20
CA VAL A 188 2.31 11.52 6.43
C VAL A 188 2.07 10.17 7.12
N LEU A 189 1.85 9.11 6.34
CA LEU A 189 1.50 7.79 6.86
C LEU A 189 2.72 6.93 7.23
N LEU A 190 3.85 7.19 6.60
CA LEU A 190 5.12 6.49 6.77
C LEU A 190 6.20 7.48 7.23
N ASN A 191 7.39 6.99 7.56
CA ASN A 191 8.51 7.88 7.84
C ASN A 191 8.96 8.59 6.54
N ALA A 192 8.79 9.91 6.49
CA ALA A 192 9.12 10.72 5.31
C ALA A 192 10.61 10.60 4.90
N GLN A 193 11.54 10.52 5.85
CA GLN A 193 12.96 10.34 5.56
C GLN A 193 13.18 9.01 4.84
N SER A 194 12.61 7.92 5.36
CA SER A 194 12.69 6.58 4.75
C SER A 194 12.07 6.56 3.35
N VAL A 195 10.93 7.22 3.14
CA VAL A 195 10.29 7.34 1.81
C VAL A 195 11.22 8.02 0.81
N TYR A 196 11.79 9.17 1.19
CA TYR A 196 12.68 9.93 0.30
C TYR A 196 13.99 9.19 -0.01
N ILE A 197 14.65 8.62 1.01
CA ILE A 197 15.87 7.82 0.82
C ILE A 197 15.58 6.66 -0.12
N ARG A 198 14.50 5.91 0.13
CA ARG A 198 14.18 4.72 -0.65
C ARG A 198 13.81 5.05 -2.10
N MET A 199 13.07 6.13 -2.33
CA MET A 199 12.80 6.61 -3.68
C MET A 199 14.06 7.10 -4.38
N ALA A 200 14.98 7.77 -3.68
CA ALA A 200 16.25 8.20 -4.24
C ALA A 200 17.15 7.00 -4.60
N ASP A 201 17.24 5.99 -3.74
CA ASP A 201 18.00 4.76 -4.00
C ASP A 201 17.44 4.00 -5.20
N ALA A 202 16.11 3.89 -5.27
CA ALA A 202 15.43 3.29 -6.40
C ALA A 202 15.80 4.05 -7.68
N LEU A 203 15.61 5.37 -7.73
CA LEU A 203 15.91 6.21 -8.90
C LEU A 203 17.41 6.18 -9.30
N SER A 204 18.33 6.16 -8.32
CA SER A 204 19.78 6.14 -8.56
C SER A 204 20.27 4.81 -9.15
N SER A 205 19.63 3.71 -8.75
CA SER A 205 19.94 2.38 -9.28
C SER A 205 19.68 2.28 -10.80
N TYR A 206 18.76 3.09 -11.33
CA TYR A 206 18.45 3.13 -12.78
C TYR A 206 19.46 3.92 -13.61
N GLU A 207 20.15 4.92 -13.05
CA GLU A 207 21.21 5.64 -13.77
C GLU A 207 22.41 4.73 -14.10
N SER A 208 22.67 3.77 -13.22
CA SER A 208 23.80 2.83 -13.32
C SER A 208 23.61 1.75 -14.40
N SER A 209 22.37 1.32 -14.67
CA SER A 209 22.07 0.29 -15.68
C SER A 209 22.14 0.81 -17.13
N VAL A 210 21.83 2.08 -17.35
CA VAL A 210 21.92 2.74 -18.67
C VAL A 210 23.38 2.92 -19.11
N SER A 211 24.28 3.17 -18.16
CA SER A 211 25.71 3.40 -18.44
C SER A 211 26.48 2.13 -18.84
N THR A 212 26.01 0.94 -18.44
CA THR A 212 26.67 -0.35 -18.75
C THR A 212 26.28 -0.92 -20.11
N ASN A 213 25.10 -0.58 -20.65
CA ASN A 213 24.64 -1.08 -21.96
C ASN A 213 25.28 -0.36 -23.16
N ASN A 214 25.95 0.78 -22.96
CA ASN A 214 26.48 1.59 -24.06
C ASN A 214 27.93 1.23 -24.49
N VAL A 215 28.56 0.22 -23.85
CA VAL A 215 29.95 -0.18 -24.16
C VAL A 215 30.04 -1.38 -25.13
N ASN A 216 28.94 -2.10 -25.38
CA ASN A 216 28.94 -3.28 -26.26
C ASN A 216 28.06 -3.07 -27.51
N ASN A 217 28.50 -2.20 -28.42
CA ASN A 217 27.89 -2.08 -29.74
C ASN A 217 28.51 -3.08 -30.72
N ASN A 218 27.81 -4.16 -31.05
CA ASN A 218 27.77 -4.63 -32.44
C ASN A 218 26.48 -5.40 -32.81
N SER A 219 25.99 -5.07 -34.01
CA SER A 219 24.94 -5.69 -34.85
C SER A 219 23.46 -5.62 -34.41
N ASN A 220 22.72 -4.79 -35.16
CA ASN A 220 21.38 -5.03 -35.70
C ASN A 220 20.40 -5.81 -34.81
N MET A 221 19.64 -5.10 -33.98
CA MET A 221 18.38 -5.58 -33.43
C MET A 221 17.40 -4.40 -33.41
N GLU A 222 16.23 -4.58 -34.02
CA GLU A 222 15.08 -3.68 -33.84
C GLU A 222 14.84 -3.41 -32.34
N PRO A 223 14.38 -2.22 -31.95
CA PRO A 223 14.10 -1.92 -30.55
C PRO A 223 12.80 -2.63 -30.14
N SER A 224 12.91 -3.91 -29.79
CA SER A 224 11.86 -4.62 -29.09
C SER A 224 11.75 -4.06 -27.68
N LEU A 225 10.73 -3.21 -27.47
CA LEU A 225 10.24 -2.69 -26.19
C LEU A 225 10.15 -3.79 -25.14
N LYS A 226 11.16 -3.90 -24.27
CA LYS A 226 11.11 -4.66 -23.00
C LYS A 226 12.33 -4.40 -22.11
N ASP A 227 12.80 -3.16 -22.06
CA ASP A 227 13.77 -2.76 -21.04
C ASP A 227 12.99 -2.19 -19.86
N GLY A 228 12.86 -2.96 -18.78
CA GLY A 228 12.05 -2.65 -17.59
C GLY A 228 12.64 -1.54 -16.70
N GLY A 229 13.43 -0.63 -17.30
CA GLY A 229 14.08 0.48 -16.61
C GLY A 229 13.32 1.79 -16.74
N PHE A 230 13.45 2.66 -15.74
CA PHE A 230 12.98 4.03 -15.82
C PHE A 230 13.76 4.83 -16.86
N THR A 231 13.06 5.67 -17.65
CA THR A 231 13.73 6.57 -18.59
C THR A 231 14.42 7.72 -17.84
N LEU A 232 15.52 8.25 -18.38
CA LEU A 232 16.19 9.42 -17.80
C LEU A 232 15.24 10.62 -17.67
N GLU A 233 14.32 10.77 -18.62
CA GLU A 233 13.27 11.79 -18.59
C GLU A 233 12.32 11.61 -17.39
N PHE A 234 11.87 10.38 -17.13
CA PHE A 234 11.07 10.08 -15.96
C PHE A 234 11.83 10.37 -14.67
N VAL A 235 13.10 9.91 -14.56
CA VAL A 235 13.93 10.14 -13.36
C VAL A 235 14.06 11.64 -13.09
N ALA A 236 14.40 12.44 -14.09
CA ALA A 236 14.49 13.89 -13.95
C ALA A 236 13.16 14.52 -13.50
N THR A 237 12.04 14.10 -14.10
CA THR A 237 10.71 14.58 -13.73
C THR A 237 10.36 14.20 -12.28
N MET A 238 10.61 12.96 -11.88
CA MET A 238 10.31 12.46 -10.55
C MET A 238 11.16 13.16 -9.48
N VAL A 239 12.46 13.35 -9.72
CA VAL A 239 13.34 14.10 -8.82
C VAL A 239 12.85 15.54 -8.67
N GLN A 240 12.46 16.19 -9.77
CA GLN A 240 11.87 17.53 -9.73
C GLN A 240 10.58 17.56 -8.90
N THR A 241 9.69 16.56 -9.08
CA THR A 241 8.47 16.43 -8.27
C THR A 241 8.78 16.25 -6.79
N LEU A 242 9.71 15.37 -6.43
CA LEU A 242 10.12 15.13 -5.04
C LEU A 242 10.68 16.39 -4.38
N ASN A 243 11.54 17.12 -5.09
CA ASN A 243 12.12 18.37 -4.60
C ASN A 243 11.07 19.45 -4.42
N LEU A 244 10.12 19.58 -5.35
CA LEU A 244 9.02 20.54 -5.23
C LEU A 244 8.16 20.23 -3.99
N ILE A 245 7.84 18.96 -3.77
CA ILE A 245 7.08 18.52 -2.59
C ILE A 245 7.89 18.80 -1.31
N LEU A 246 9.19 18.48 -1.29
CA LEU A 246 10.08 18.71 -0.14
C LEU A 246 10.11 20.18 0.28
N LEU A 247 10.14 21.09 -0.70
CA LEU A 247 10.19 22.53 -0.46
C LEU A 247 8.84 23.13 -0.01
N THR A 248 7.72 22.55 -0.47
CA THR A 248 6.38 23.17 -0.32
C THR A 248 5.50 22.49 0.73
N ALA A 249 5.73 21.21 1.05
CA ALA A 249 4.89 20.45 1.94
C ALA A 249 5.22 20.76 3.42
N PRO A 250 4.23 21.15 4.25
CA PRO A 250 4.45 21.42 5.67
C PRO A 250 4.90 20.17 6.45
N GLU A 251 4.38 18.99 6.09
CA GLU A 251 4.74 17.72 6.73
C GLU A 251 6.22 17.33 6.55
N LEU A 252 6.94 17.94 5.61
CA LEU A 252 8.36 17.68 5.35
C LEU A 252 9.28 18.73 5.96
N HIS A 253 8.77 19.57 6.86
CA HIS A 253 9.58 20.61 7.50
C HIS A 253 10.82 20.07 8.21
N ALA A 254 10.74 18.89 8.81
CA ALA A 254 11.86 18.25 9.51
C ALA A 254 12.98 17.74 8.58
N LEU A 255 12.74 17.65 7.27
CA LEU A 255 13.73 17.20 6.27
C LEU A 255 14.42 18.37 5.53
N ARG A 256 14.05 19.61 5.84
CA ARG A 256 14.63 20.83 5.26
C ARG A 256 15.68 21.43 6.19
#